data_AF-A0A7K2N021-F1
#
_entry.id   AF-A0A7K2N021-F1
#
_cell.length_a   1.000
_cell.length_b   1.000
_cell.length_c   1.000
_cell.angle_alpha   90.00
_cell.angle_beta   90.00
_cell.angle_gamma   90.00
#
_symmetry.space_group_name_H-M   'P 1'
#
loop_
_entity.id
_entity.type
_entity.pdbx_description
1 polymer ?
#
loop_
_entity_poly.entity_id
_entity_poly.type
_entity_poly.pdbx_seq_one_letter_code
_entity_poly.pdbx_strand_id
1 'polypeptide(L)' 'QSFGQVRNAFIRVVNQANNQELARYDLSEDASTETAMVFGELYRHGAEWKFRAVGQGYASGLAGIAADFGVNV' A
#
# COMPACT_ATOMS: atom_id res chain seq x y z
N GLN A 1 13.93 -12.02 -2.07
CA GLN A 1 12.52 -12.25 -1.68
C GLN A 1 11.72 -11.16 -2.36
N SER A 2 10.73 -11.49 -3.18
CA SER A 2 9.85 -10.52 -3.85
C SER A 2 8.43 -10.62 -3.32
N PHE A 3 7.61 -9.58 -3.54
CA PHE A 3 6.23 -9.58 -3.05
C PHE A 3 5.35 -10.67 -3.67
N GLY A 4 5.66 -11.13 -4.89
CA GLY A 4 4.97 -12.27 -5.51
C GLY A 4 5.15 -13.61 -4.79
N GLN A 5 6.03 -13.70 -3.78
CA GLN A 5 6.20 -14.90 -2.95
C GLN A 5 5.39 -14.86 -1.64
N VAL A 6 4.73 -13.73 -1.34
CA VAL A 6 3.99 -13.53 -0.09
C VAL A 6 2.54 -13.96 -0.28
N ARG A 7 2.19 -15.12 0.26
CA ARG A 7 0.80 -15.61 0.27
C ARG A 7 -0.05 -14.80 1.25
N ASN A 8 -1.32 -14.61 0.91
CA ASN A 8 -2.29 -13.85 1.71
C ASN A 8 -1.82 -12.42 2.01
N ALA A 9 -1.14 -11.78 1.06
CA ALA A 9 -0.79 -10.37 1.17
C ALA A 9 -2.06 -9.52 0.97
N PHE A 10 -2.35 -8.65 1.92
CA PHE A 10 -3.45 -7.70 1.81
C PHE A 10 -3.14 -6.41 2.57
N ILE A 11 -3.84 -5.35 2.20
CA ILE A 11 -3.91 -4.11 2.97
C ILE A 11 -5.35 -3.87 3.38
N ARG A 12 -5.56 -3.29 4.57
CA ARG A 12 -6.88 -2.88 5.04
C ARG A 12 -6.83 -1.60 5.84
N VAL A 13 -7.93 -0.86 5.79
CA VAL A 13 -8.17 0.34 6.58
C VAL A 13 -9.23 0.00 7.62
N VAL A 14 -8.93 0.25 8.88
CA VAL A 14 -9.82 -0.05 10.00
C VAL A 14 -10.09 1.22 10.77
N ASN A 15 -11.35 1.48 11.10
CA ASN A 15 -11.73 2.51 12.05
C ASN A 15 -11.38 2.04 13.47
N GLN A 16 -10.40 2.70 14.09
CA GLN A 16 -9.90 2.31 15.42
C GLN A 16 -10.95 2.47 16.54
N ALA A 17 -11.94 3.35 16.38
CA ALA A 17 -12.94 3.60 17.42
C ALA A 17 -13.92 2.43 17.60
N ASN A 18 -14.20 1.67 16.53
CA ASN A 18 -15.19 0.59 16.54
C ASN A 18 -14.69 -0.71 15.90
N ASN A 19 -13.40 -0.79 15.52
CA ASN A 19 -12.77 -1.90 14.81
C ASN A 19 -13.44 -2.28 13.48
N GLN A 20 -14.22 -1.38 12.88
CA GLN A 20 -14.88 -1.63 11.61
C GLN A 20 -13.86 -1.55 10.47
N GLU A 21 -13.79 -2.61 9.66
CA GLU A 21 -13.03 -2.60 8.42
C GLU A 21 -13.75 -1.72 7.39
N LEU A 22 -13.09 -0.64 6.97
CA LEU A 22 -13.62 0.35 6.03
C LEU A 22 -13.28 -0.02 4.58
N ALA A 23 -12.12 -0.62 4.37
CA ALA A 23 -11.65 -1.07 3.07
C ALA A 23 -10.64 -2.20 3.24
N ARG A 24 -10.60 -3.11 2.27
CA ARG A 24 -9.61 -4.15 2.15
C ARG A 24 -9.28 -4.36 0.69
N TYR A 25 -8.00 -4.58 0.40
CA TYR A 25 -7.53 -4.96 -0.90
C TYR A 25 -6.59 -6.16 -0.75
N ASP A 26 -7.00 -7.28 -1.32
CA ASP A 26 -6.16 -8.46 -1.44
C ASP A 26 -5.26 -8.30 -2.66
N LEU A 27 -3.97 -8.51 -2.48
CA LEU A 27 -3.03 -8.49 -3.59
C LEU A 27 -3.19 -9.79 -4.36
N SER A 28 -3.65 -9.71 -5.60
CA SER A 28 -3.51 -10.82 -6.54
C SER A 28 -2.02 -11.08 -6.78
N GLU A 29 -1.62 -12.36 -6.81
CA GLU A 29 -0.22 -12.82 -6.99
C GLU A 29 0.47 -12.27 -8.25
N ASP A 30 -0.30 -11.66 -9.16
CA ASP A 30 0.16 -11.00 -10.36
C ASP A 30 0.70 -9.60 -10.06
N ALA A 31 1.98 -9.55 -9.68
CA ALA A 31 2.95 -8.47 -9.90
C ALA A 31 3.75 -8.22 -8.63
N SER A 32 4.97 -8.76 -8.59
CA SER A 32 6.17 -7.92 -8.69
C SER A 32 7.42 -8.80 -8.44
N THR A 33 8.45 -8.64 -9.29
CA THR A 33 9.83 -9.03 -8.97
C THR A 33 10.47 -8.09 -7.92
N GLU A 34 9.78 -6.99 -7.64
CA GLU A 34 10.20 -5.88 -6.84
C GLU A 34 10.09 -6.20 -5.33
N THR A 35 10.99 -5.58 -4.56
CA THR A 35 11.11 -5.75 -3.11
C THR A 35 10.42 -4.63 -2.32
N ALA A 36 9.88 -3.62 -3.02
CA ALA A 36 9.14 -2.50 -2.47
C ALA A 36 7.91 -2.20 -3.34
N MET A 37 6.84 -1.73 -2.71
CA MET A 37 5.57 -1.45 -3.38
C MET A 37 4.76 -0.41 -2.58
N VAL A 38 4.04 0.45 -3.29
CA VAL A 38 2.97 1.27 -2.72
C VAL A 38 1.67 0.50 -2.80
N PHE A 39 1.16 0.11 -1.64
CA PHE A 39 -0.02 -0.75 -1.49
C PHE A 39 -1.32 0.02 -1.79
N GLY A 40 -1.41 1.25 -1.27
CA GLY A 40 -2.58 2.10 -1.43
C GLY A 40 -2.34 3.45 -0.77
N GLU A 41 -3.22 4.39 -1.07
CA GLU A 41 -3.22 5.74 -0.52
C GLU A 41 -4.52 5.99 0.24
N LEU A 42 -4.39 6.54 1.45
CA LEU A 42 -5.50 7.13 2.19
C LEU A 42 -5.42 8.65 1.98
N TYR A 43 -6.47 9.23 1.41
CA TYR A 43 -6.50 10.64 1.08
C TYR A 43 -7.78 11.29 1.59
N ARG A 44 -7.69 12.59 1.87
CA ARG A 44 -8.83 13.39 2.31
C ARG A 44 -9.60 13.89 1.10
N HIS A 45 -10.90 13.62 1.07
CA HIS A 45 -11.83 14.09 0.05
C HIS A 45 -12.91 14.95 0.72
N GLY A 46 -12.61 16.25 0.86
CA GLY A 46 -13.44 17.17 1.62
C GLY A 46 -13.35 16.90 3.13
N ALA A 47 -14.48 16.60 3.76
CA ALA A 47 -14.53 16.26 5.18
C ALA A 47 -14.27 14.77 5.48
N GLU A 48 -14.19 13.93 4.44
CA GLU A 48 -14.11 12.48 4.58
C GLU A 48 -12.73 11.93 4.20
N TRP A 49 -12.43 10.74 4.70
CA TRP A 49 -11.28 9.95 4.28
C TRP A 49 -11.72 8.93 3.23
N LYS A 50 -10.96 8.83 2.14
CA LYS A 50 -11.13 7.82 1.10
C LYS A 50 -9.87 6.99 0.97
N PHE A 51 -10.06 5.71 0.68
CA PHE A 51 -8.98 4.78 0.37
C PHE A 51 -8.95 4.51 -1.12
N ARG A 52 -7.75 4.48 -1.71
CA ARG A 52 -7.51 4.01 -3.08
C ARG A 52 -6.43 2.94 -3.06
N ALA A 53 -6.75 1.76 -3.59
CA ALA A 53 -5.76 0.74 -3.85
C ALA A 53 -4.86 1.16 -5.03
N VAL A 54 -3.54 0.97 -4.88
CA VAL A 54 -2.55 1.38 -5.90
C VAL A 54 -1.83 0.16 -6.46
N GLY A 55 -1.19 -0.65 -5.62
CA GLY A 55 -0.49 -1.88 -6.06
C GLY A 55 0.69 -1.64 -7.00
N GLN A 56 1.44 -0.55 -6.83
CA GLN A 56 2.54 -0.16 -7.72
C GLN A 56 3.90 -0.59 -7.14
N GLY A 57 4.60 -1.49 -7.82
CA GLY A 57 5.96 -1.91 -7.46
C GLY A 57 7.01 -0.82 -7.68
N TYR A 58 8.06 -0.82 -6.86
CA TYR A 58 9.20 0.09 -6.93
C TYR A 58 10.50 -0.68 -7.10
N ALA A 59 11.12 -0.56 -8.29
CA ALA A 59 12.39 -1.20 -8.59
C ALA A 59 13.57 -0.64 -7.77
N SER A 60 13.48 0.62 -7.34
CA SER A 60 14.47 1.32 -6.51
C SER A 60 14.38 0.97 -5.01
N GLY A 61 13.48 0.07 -4.63
CA GLY A 61 13.31 -0.33 -3.24
C GLY A 61 12.71 0.77 -2.36
N LEU A 62 12.75 0.56 -1.04
CA LEU A 62 12.18 1.50 -0.06
C LEU A 62 12.86 2.87 -0.08
N ALA A 63 14.16 2.93 -0.36
CA ALA A 63 14.89 4.19 -0.43
C ALA A 63 14.39 5.08 -1.59
N GLY A 64 14.06 4.47 -2.74
CA GLY A 64 13.48 5.20 -3.87
C GLY A 64 12.08 5.73 -3.57
N ILE A 65 11.24 4.93 -2.88
CA ILE A 65 9.95 5.42 -2.37
C ILE A 65 10.16 6.64 -1.47
N ALA A 66 11.07 6.55 -0.50
CA ALA A 66 11.32 7.63 0.45
C ALA A 66 11.76 8.92 -0.26
N ALA A 67 12.67 8.81 -1.23
CA ALA A 67 13.12 9.95 -2.04
C ALA A 67 11.98 10.58 -2.87
N ASP A 68 11.14 9.76 -3.51
CA ASP A 68 10.00 10.24 -4.31
C ASP A 68 8.96 10.99 -3.46
N PHE A 69 8.84 10.64 -2.17
CA PHE A 69 8.01 11.36 -1.19
C PHE A 69 8.76 12.47 -0.42
N GLY A 70 9.99 12.81 -0.83
CA GLY A 70 10.77 13.92 -0.26
C GLY A 70 11.37 13.66 1.12
N VAL A 71 11.47 12.40 1.53
CA VAL A 71 12.13 12.00 2.78
C VAL A 71 13.64 11.93 2.54
N ASN A 72 14.41 12.60 3.39
CA ASN A 72 15.86 12.46 3.41
C ASN A 72 16.21 11.16 4.14
N VAL A 73 16.74 10.19 3.41
CA VAL A 73 17.12 8.84 3.89
C VAL A 73 18.62 8.61 3.84
#